data_AF-A0A318JL20-F1
#
_entry.id   AF-A0A318JL20-F1
#
_cell.length_a   1.000
_cell.length_b   1.000
_cell.length_c   1.000
_cell.angle_alpha   90.00
_cell.angle_beta   90.00
_cell.angle_gamma   90.00
#
_symmetry.space_group_name_H-M   'P 1'
#
loop_
_entity.id
_entity.type
_entity.pdbx_description
1 polymer ?
#
loop_
_entity_poly.entity_id
_entity_poly.type
_entity_poly.pdbx_seq_one_letter_code
_entity_poly.pdbx_strand_id
1 'polypeptide(L)'
;MEMIYAVQRYAATRPWAKRVGQLYAREVQQTAAQQQVQELVGRELTRAAQVYPAVAARTASEQRLADAYGQFCRHGKLMAHLEDGLMQALRHTRAPGHLPDRLQLPAAAFYLHVDGAEGGAFVMQMPGRQEVALLLLRADFSLAGADWLADVEDSLALQLAYPGELAAPLAAVAAPWRGLLTAVLNGLALMTQPRLLLVRGWEGSAPSDSVALAMHPACAKSRQKGRSQLLQAGYQEVSYCRLDGVATLPGDYATPGYWRRQAVNDAQGGARLVWVMPR
;
A
#
# COMPACT_ATOMS: atom_id res chain seq x y z
N MET A 1 -3.53 21.59 -3.35
CA MET A 1 -2.68 20.40 -3.57
C MET A 1 -3.61 19.22 -3.77
N GLU A 2 -3.57 18.57 -4.92
CA GLU A 2 -4.39 17.40 -5.21
C GLU A 2 -3.86 16.18 -4.42
N MET A 3 -4.73 15.50 -3.67
CA MET A 3 -4.36 14.29 -2.91
C MET A 3 -4.43 13.07 -3.83
N ILE A 4 -3.29 12.74 -4.45
CA ILE A 4 -3.19 11.65 -5.42
C ILE A 4 -3.42 10.27 -4.78
N TYR A 5 -3.03 10.10 -3.52
CA TYR A 5 -3.00 8.78 -2.87
C TYR A 5 -4.28 8.48 -2.08
N ALA A 6 -4.93 7.34 -2.37
CA ALA A 6 -6.16 6.92 -1.68
C ALA A 6 -5.98 6.82 -0.16
N VAL A 7 -4.81 6.38 0.33
CA VAL A 7 -4.51 6.34 1.77
C VAL A 7 -4.51 7.73 2.43
N GLN A 8 -4.07 8.77 1.71
CA GLN A 8 -4.12 10.15 2.21
C GLN A 8 -5.56 10.66 2.22
N ARG A 9 -6.31 10.40 1.14
CA ARG A 9 -7.72 10.75 1.07
C ARG A 9 -8.54 10.05 2.16
N TYR A 10 -8.26 8.77 2.42
CA TYR A 10 -8.81 8.04 3.56
C TYR A 10 -8.57 8.77 4.87
N ALA A 11 -7.32 9.13 5.14
CA ALA A 11 -6.96 9.83 6.37
C ALA A 11 -7.63 11.21 6.51
N ALA A 12 -7.91 11.88 5.38
CA ALA A 12 -8.55 13.18 5.35
C ALA A 12 -10.08 13.10 5.52
N THR A 13 -10.73 12.04 5.00
CA THR A 13 -12.20 11.92 5.02
C THR A 13 -12.73 11.20 6.25
N ARG A 14 -11.97 10.28 6.86
CA ARG A 14 -12.46 9.49 8.00
C ARG A 14 -12.26 10.21 9.34
N PRO A 15 -13.34 10.45 10.12
CA PRO A 15 -13.22 11.18 11.38
C PRO A 15 -12.38 10.45 12.44
N TRP A 16 -12.29 9.11 12.37
CA TRP A 16 -11.51 8.29 13.29
C TRP A 16 -10.04 8.11 12.89
N ALA A 17 -9.62 8.46 11.67
CA ALA A 17 -8.30 8.11 11.15
C ALA A 17 -7.15 8.55 12.08
N LYS A 18 -7.22 9.79 12.58
CA LYS A 18 -6.24 10.32 13.55
C LYS A 18 -6.19 9.47 14.83
N ARG A 19 -7.35 9.04 15.35
CA ARG A 19 -7.43 8.25 16.58
C ARG A 19 -6.94 6.83 16.37
N VAL A 20 -7.28 6.20 15.25
CA VAL A 20 -6.77 4.88 14.85
C VAL A 20 -5.24 4.87 14.85
N GLY A 21 -4.61 5.85 14.20
CA GLY A 21 -3.15 5.96 14.19
C GLY A 21 -2.53 6.14 15.59
N GLN A 22 -3.23 6.81 16.52
CA GLN A 22 -2.77 6.95 17.90
C GLN A 22 -2.86 5.65 18.69
N LEU A 23 -3.93 4.87 18.52
CA LEU A 23 -4.11 3.58 19.18
C LEU A 23 -2.98 2.61 18.78
N TYR A 24 -2.75 2.50 17.48
CA TYR A 24 -1.69 1.66 16.91
C TYR A 24 -0.26 2.07 17.27
N ALA A 25 -0.04 3.36 17.59
CA ALA A 25 1.24 3.87 18.05
C ALA A 25 1.49 3.71 19.56
N ARG A 26 0.41 3.57 20.36
CA ARG A 26 0.49 3.46 21.84
C ARG A 26 0.54 2.01 22.29
N GLU A 27 -0.24 1.15 21.66
CA GLU A 27 -0.42 -0.23 22.10
C GLU A 27 0.76 -1.12 21.70
N VAL A 28 1.37 -1.76 22.70
CA VAL A 28 2.46 -2.71 22.50
C VAL A 28 1.93 -3.94 21.75
N GLN A 29 0.76 -4.46 22.16
CA GLN A 29 0.12 -5.62 21.56
C GLN A 29 -0.78 -5.21 20.39
N GLN A 30 -0.53 -5.81 19.22
CA GLN A 30 -1.27 -5.54 17.99
C GLN A 30 -2.76 -5.92 18.11
N THR A 31 -3.06 -7.04 18.77
CA THR A 31 -4.44 -7.53 18.98
C THR A 31 -5.27 -6.57 19.82
N ALA A 32 -4.70 -6.00 20.88
CA ALA A 32 -5.37 -5.00 21.70
C ALA A 32 -5.67 -3.72 20.90
N ALA A 33 -4.71 -3.25 20.09
CA ALA A 33 -4.90 -2.10 19.21
C ALA A 33 -6.05 -2.34 18.21
N GLN A 34 -6.07 -3.53 17.59
CA GLN A 34 -7.08 -3.94 16.62
C GLN A 34 -8.48 -3.95 17.24
N GLN A 35 -8.65 -4.55 18.42
CA GLN A 35 -9.93 -4.59 19.14
C GLN A 35 -10.45 -3.19 19.45
N GLN A 36 -9.60 -2.32 20.02
CA GLN A 36 -9.98 -0.94 20.32
C GLN A 36 -10.36 -0.13 19.07
N VAL A 37 -9.69 -0.38 17.94
CA VAL A 37 -10.04 0.24 16.64
C VAL A 37 -11.38 -0.27 16.13
N GLN A 38 -11.65 -1.57 16.19
CA GLN A 38 -12.93 -2.15 15.77
C GLN A 38 -14.09 -1.59 16.59
N GLU A 39 -13.92 -1.45 17.91
CA GLU A 39 -14.91 -0.85 18.81
C GLU A 39 -15.13 0.65 18.56
N LEU A 40 -14.05 1.40 18.33
CA LEU A 40 -14.14 2.83 17.98
C LEU A 40 -14.93 3.02 16.69
N VAL A 41 -14.50 2.34 15.62
CA VAL A 41 -15.09 2.48 14.29
C VAL A 41 -16.51 1.93 14.25
N GLY A 42 -16.75 0.79 14.90
CA GLY A 42 -18.09 0.19 14.98
C GLY A 42 -19.11 1.11 15.65
N ARG A 43 -18.73 1.80 16.75
CA ARG A 43 -19.61 2.77 17.42
C ARG A 43 -19.94 3.97 16.54
N GLU A 44 -18.94 4.55 15.87
CA GLU A 44 -19.14 5.70 14.98
C GLU A 44 -20.01 5.32 13.78
N LEU A 45 -19.78 4.16 13.16
CA LEU A 45 -20.57 3.67 12.03
C LEU A 45 -22.00 3.31 12.43
N THR A 46 -22.20 2.74 13.62
CA THR A 46 -23.54 2.46 14.15
C THR A 46 -24.35 3.74 14.37
N ARG A 47 -23.70 4.80 14.87
CA ARG A 47 -24.34 6.13 14.98
C ARG A 47 -24.66 6.70 13.60
N ALA A 48 -23.72 6.64 12.66
CA ALA A 48 -23.93 7.15 11.30
C ALA A 48 -25.04 6.39 10.56
N ALA A 49 -25.17 5.07 10.78
CA ALA A 49 -26.20 4.24 10.14
C ALA A 49 -27.64 4.63 10.53
N GLN A 50 -27.84 5.37 11.63
CA GLN A 50 -29.15 5.91 12.00
C GLN A 50 -29.65 6.98 11.01
N VAL A 51 -28.72 7.65 10.31
CA VAL A 51 -29.00 8.71 9.34
C VAL A 51 -28.74 8.24 7.91
N TYR A 52 -27.75 7.36 7.72
CA TYR A 52 -27.30 6.86 6.42
C TYR A 52 -27.39 5.33 6.37
N PRO A 53 -28.52 4.75 5.92
CA PRO A 53 -28.74 3.31 5.95
C PRO A 53 -27.67 2.48 5.20
N ALA A 54 -27.08 3.05 4.14
CA ALA A 54 -26.00 2.42 3.37
C ALA A 54 -24.73 2.13 4.21
N VAL A 55 -24.52 2.85 5.31
CA VAL A 55 -23.38 2.64 6.23
C VAL A 55 -23.39 1.23 6.81
N ALA A 56 -24.56 0.68 7.13
CA ALA A 56 -24.67 -0.62 7.78
C ALA A 56 -24.03 -1.72 6.93
N ALA A 57 -24.29 -1.73 5.62
CA ALA A 57 -23.77 -2.72 4.69
C ALA A 57 -22.23 -2.69 4.54
N ARG A 58 -21.59 -1.54 4.79
CA ARG A 58 -20.13 -1.37 4.62
C ARG A 58 -19.33 -1.40 5.92
N THR A 59 -19.97 -1.66 7.07
CA THR A 59 -19.30 -1.60 8.37
C THR A 59 -18.08 -2.52 8.45
N ALA A 60 -18.19 -3.75 7.95
CA ALA A 60 -17.07 -4.69 7.93
C ALA A 60 -15.91 -4.22 7.03
N SER A 61 -16.21 -3.59 5.89
CA SER A 61 -15.19 -3.03 4.99
C SER A 61 -14.47 -1.84 5.63
N GLU A 62 -15.20 -0.93 6.25
CA GLU A 62 -14.60 0.22 6.95
C GLU A 62 -13.77 -0.19 8.17
N GLN A 63 -14.19 -1.22 8.91
CA GLN A 63 -13.38 -1.78 10.00
C GLN A 63 -12.06 -2.38 9.46
N ARG A 64 -12.09 -3.10 8.33
CA ARG A 64 -10.86 -3.59 7.68
C ARG A 64 -9.95 -2.46 7.20
N LEU A 65 -10.53 -1.40 6.62
CA LEU A 65 -9.79 -0.22 6.19
C LEU A 65 -9.12 0.50 7.36
N ALA A 66 -9.86 0.68 8.46
CA ALA A 66 -9.31 1.28 9.67
C ALA A 66 -8.19 0.43 10.26
N ASP A 67 -8.34 -0.89 10.27
CA ASP A 67 -7.30 -1.81 10.71
C ASP A 67 -6.04 -1.69 9.85
N ALA A 68 -6.18 -1.76 8.53
CA ALA A 68 -5.07 -1.63 7.58
C ALA A 68 -4.37 -0.27 7.69
N TYR A 69 -5.13 0.82 7.81
CA TYR A 69 -4.59 2.16 8.05
C TYR A 69 -3.85 2.25 9.39
N GLY A 70 -4.35 1.56 10.43
CA GLY A 70 -3.70 1.42 11.72
C GLY A 70 -2.34 0.74 11.62
N GLN A 71 -2.26 -0.41 10.94
CA GLN A 71 -0.99 -1.10 10.66
C GLN A 71 -0.02 -0.21 9.88
N PHE A 72 -0.50 0.44 8.82
CA PHE A 72 0.27 1.42 8.05
C PHE A 72 0.85 2.53 8.95
N CYS A 73 0.06 3.06 9.89
CA CYS A 73 0.53 4.04 10.86
C CYS A 73 1.60 3.48 11.81
N ARG A 74 1.39 2.26 12.36
CA ARG A 74 2.33 1.57 13.25
C ARG A 74 3.70 1.37 12.58
N HIS A 75 3.69 1.06 11.29
CA HIS A 75 4.88 0.79 10.50
C HIS A 75 5.43 2.02 9.77
N GLY A 76 5.14 3.23 10.29
CA GLY A 76 5.84 4.45 9.90
C GLY A 76 5.20 5.23 8.75
N LYS A 77 4.03 4.81 8.26
CA LYS A 77 3.30 5.41 7.13
C LYS A 77 4.07 5.36 5.81
N LEU A 78 4.82 4.28 5.58
CA LEU A 78 5.59 4.13 4.35
C LEU A 78 4.66 4.01 3.14
N MET A 79 4.73 4.97 2.23
CA MET A 79 4.09 4.89 0.91
C MET A 79 5.18 4.57 -0.12
N ALA A 80 4.98 3.50 -0.87
CA ALA A 80 5.81 3.12 -2.00
C ALA A 80 5.07 3.47 -3.30
N HIS A 81 5.70 4.24 -4.17
CA HIS A 81 5.18 4.68 -5.46
C HIS A 81 6.05 4.10 -6.58
N LEU A 82 5.45 3.39 -7.53
CA LEU A 82 6.15 2.92 -8.73
C LEU A 82 6.23 4.07 -9.74
N GLU A 83 7.43 4.48 -10.15
CA GLU A 83 7.59 5.56 -11.14
C GLU A 83 6.91 5.24 -12.47
N ASP A 84 6.50 6.28 -13.20
CA ASP A 84 5.71 6.16 -14.44
C ASP A 84 6.33 5.20 -15.47
N GLY A 85 7.64 5.27 -15.68
CA GLY A 85 8.34 4.36 -16.61
C GLY A 85 8.29 2.90 -16.16
N LEU A 86 8.40 2.63 -14.85
CA LEU A 86 8.22 1.28 -14.30
C LEU A 86 6.79 0.81 -14.47
N MET A 87 5.82 1.67 -14.14
CA MET A 87 4.41 1.37 -14.33
C MET A 87 4.09 1.04 -15.78
N GLN A 88 4.60 1.84 -16.73
CA GLN A 88 4.42 1.61 -18.15
C GLN A 88 4.95 0.23 -18.56
N ALA A 89 6.19 -0.11 -18.18
CA ALA A 89 6.75 -1.43 -18.48
C ALA A 89 5.97 -2.58 -17.78
N LEU A 90 5.48 -2.38 -16.56
CA LEU A 90 4.71 -3.38 -15.83
C LEU A 90 3.30 -3.59 -16.41
N ARG A 91 2.66 -2.58 -16.99
CA ARG A 91 1.38 -2.74 -17.73
C ARG A 91 1.52 -3.68 -18.92
N HIS A 92 2.71 -3.73 -19.54
CA HIS A 92 3.06 -4.67 -20.61
C HIS A 92 3.73 -5.96 -20.09
N THR A 93 3.69 -6.22 -18.78
CA THR A 93 4.25 -7.43 -18.16
C THR A 93 3.14 -8.32 -17.64
N ARG A 94 3.19 -9.61 -17.99
CA ARG A 94 2.23 -10.61 -17.46
C ARG A 94 2.34 -10.71 -15.95
N ALA A 95 1.20 -10.89 -15.27
CA ALA A 95 1.18 -11.14 -13.83
C ALA A 95 2.12 -12.30 -13.44
N PRO A 96 2.80 -12.23 -12.29
CA PRO A 96 3.59 -13.35 -11.80
C PRO A 96 2.68 -14.55 -11.54
N GLY A 97 3.10 -15.75 -11.92
CA GLY A 97 2.37 -16.99 -11.62
C GLY A 97 2.51 -17.44 -10.16
N HIS A 98 3.52 -16.91 -9.46
CA HIS A 98 3.84 -17.23 -8.07
C HIS A 98 4.38 -15.99 -7.37
N LEU A 99 4.23 -15.89 -6.05
CA LEU A 99 5.05 -14.99 -5.24
C LEU A 99 6.47 -15.58 -5.06
N PRO A 100 7.50 -14.76 -4.85
CA PRO A 100 8.83 -15.27 -4.50
C PRO A 100 8.77 -15.99 -3.16
N ASP A 101 9.62 -17.02 -2.99
CA ASP A 101 9.63 -17.84 -1.77
C ASP A 101 10.03 -17.04 -0.52
N ARG A 102 10.66 -15.88 -0.73
CA ARG A 102 10.96 -14.89 0.30
C ARG A 102 10.51 -13.51 -0.16
N LEU A 103 9.63 -12.89 0.62
CA LEU A 103 9.24 -11.48 0.43
C LEU A 103 10.09 -10.60 1.35
N GLN A 104 11.02 -9.85 0.76
CA GLN A 104 11.72 -8.76 1.46
C GLN A 104 10.92 -7.48 1.26
N LEU A 105 10.10 -7.13 2.25
CA LEU A 105 9.25 -5.94 2.21
C LEU A 105 9.95 -4.77 2.91
N PRO A 106 9.70 -3.51 2.50
CA PRO A 106 10.33 -2.34 3.11
C PRO A 106 9.83 -2.07 4.54
N ALA A 107 8.66 -2.60 4.88
CA ALA A 107 8.07 -2.61 6.21
C ALA A 107 7.06 -3.76 6.32
N ALA A 108 6.74 -4.18 7.54
CA ALA A 108 5.70 -5.18 7.78
C ALA A 108 4.30 -4.70 7.37
N ALA A 109 4.06 -3.38 7.32
CA ALA A 109 2.90 -2.82 6.64
C ALA A 109 3.25 -1.52 5.92
N PHE A 110 2.75 -1.35 4.71
CA PHE A 110 2.95 -0.15 3.90
C PHE A 110 1.81 0.03 2.89
N TYR A 111 1.76 1.18 2.23
CA TYR A 111 0.84 1.41 1.11
C TYR A 111 1.63 1.37 -0.20
N LEU A 112 1.26 0.47 -1.11
CA LEU A 112 1.79 0.41 -2.47
C LEU A 112 0.82 1.14 -3.40
N HIS A 113 1.25 2.27 -3.94
CA HIS A 113 0.55 2.95 -5.01
C HIS A 113 1.03 2.40 -6.36
N VAL A 114 0.08 1.94 -7.16
CA VAL A 114 0.32 1.49 -8.53
C VAL A 114 -0.61 2.30 -9.41
N ASP A 115 -0.03 3.10 -10.30
CA ASP A 115 -0.76 3.86 -11.31
C ASP A 115 -1.79 4.89 -10.77
N GLY A 116 -1.66 6.15 -11.18
CA GLY A 116 -2.65 7.18 -10.85
C GLY A 116 -4.07 6.84 -11.29
N ALA A 117 -4.25 5.98 -12.30
CA ALA A 117 -5.56 5.56 -12.82
C ALA A 117 -6.14 4.30 -12.16
N GLU A 118 -5.32 3.41 -11.57
CA GLU A 118 -5.81 2.14 -11.00
C GLU A 118 -5.98 2.20 -9.48
N GLY A 119 -5.06 2.84 -8.75
CA GLY A 119 -5.16 3.06 -7.31
C GLY A 119 -3.98 2.51 -6.51
N GLY A 120 -4.23 1.53 -5.64
CA GLY A 120 -3.17 0.91 -4.85
C GLY A 120 -3.68 -0.12 -3.84
N ALA A 121 -2.79 -0.54 -2.94
CA ALA A 121 -3.15 -1.46 -1.87
C ALA A 121 -2.37 -1.19 -0.58
N PHE A 122 -3.03 -1.38 0.56
CA PHE A 122 -2.30 -1.71 1.78
C PHE A 122 -1.73 -3.10 1.65
N VAL A 123 -0.44 -3.24 1.94
CA VAL A 123 0.29 -4.50 1.97
C VAL A 123 0.70 -4.76 3.40
N MET A 124 0.32 -5.90 3.96
CA MET A 124 0.56 -6.25 5.37
C MET A 124 1.09 -7.68 5.47
N GLN A 125 2.27 -7.85 6.05
CA GLN A 125 2.82 -9.16 6.35
C GLN A 125 2.14 -9.74 7.59
N MET A 126 1.68 -10.99 7.49
CA MET A 126 1.06 -11.68 8.62
C MET A 126 2.13 -12.17 9.61
N PRO A 127 2.10 -11.77 10.89
CA PRO A 127 3.09 -12.21 11.86
C PRO A 127 3.17 -13.73 11.99
N GLY A 128 4.38 -14.28 11.91
CA GLY A 128 4.63 -15.72 12.08
C GLY A 128 4.10 -16.61 10.95
N ARG A 129 3.62 -16.03 9.84
CA ARG A 129 3.11 -16.76 8.68
C ARG A 129 3.78 -16.28 7.41
N GLN A 130 3.93 -17.18 6.44
CA GLN A 130 4.37 -16.79 5.10
C GLN A 130 3.16 -16.36 4.27
N GLU A 131 2.49 -15.32 4.75
CA GLU A 131 1.28 -14.78 4.14
C GLU A 131 1.35 -13.25 4.11
N VAL A 132 0.78 -12.67 3.06
CA VAL A 132 0.59 -11.23 2.90
C VAL A 132 -0.88 -10.95 2.70
N ALA A 133 -1.42 -10.03 3.49
CA ALA A 133 -2.75 -9.48 3.30
C ALA A 133 -2.66 -8.23 2.42
N LEU A 134 -3.54 -8.17 1.42
CA LEU A 134 -3.72 -7.04 0.53
C LEU A 134 -5.10 -6.44 0.76
N LEU A 135 -5.18 -5.12 0.87
CA LEU A 135 -6.44 -4.38 0.83
C LEU A 135 -6.38 -3.34 -0.29
N LEU A 136 -7.03 -3.66 -1.41
CA LEU A 136 -7.00 -2.87 -2.64
C LEU A 136 -7.98 -1.70 -2.55
N LEU A 137 -7.53 -0.53 -3.01
CA LEU A 137 -8.32 0.68 -3.14
C LEU A 137 -8.17 1.22 -4.57
N ARG A 138 -9.30 1.55 -5.18
CA ARG A 138 -9.32 2.14 -6.52
C ARG A 138 -8.85 3.59 -6.50
N ALA A 139 -8.43 4.09 -7.66
CA ALA A 139 -7.98 5.47 -7.82
C ALA A 139 -9.06 6.52 -7.45
N ASP A 140 -10.33 6.18 -7.61
CA ASP A 140 -11.50 7.02 -7.29
C ASP A 140 -11.93 6.95 -5.82
N PHE A 141 -11.25 6.15 -4.99
CA PHE A 141 -11.57 6.02 -3.57
C PHE A 141 -11.39 7.36 -2.85
N SER A 142 -12.48 7.89 -2.27
CA SER A 142 -12.54 9.14 -1.52
C SER A 142 -12.05 10.38 -2.25
N LEU A 143 -12.43 10.51 -3.52
CA LEU A 143 -12.18 11.73 -4.28
C LEU A 143 -12.74 12.98 -3.58
N ALA A 144 -12.17 14.14 -3.91
CA ALA A 144 -12.64 15.40 -3.38
C ALA A 144 -14.11 15.63 -3.77
N GLY A 145 -14.96 15.94 -2.78
CA GLY A 145 -16.39 16.12 -2.98
C GLY A 145 -17.23 14.84 -2.85
N ALA A 146 -16.61 13.67 -2.70
CA ALA A 146 -17.33 12.44 -2.36
C ALA A 146 -17.93 12.55 -0.95
N ASP A 147 -19.22 12.25 -0.83
CA ASP A 147 -19.84 12.02 0.47
C ASP A 147 -19.59 10.58 0.85
N TRP A 148 -18.44 10.30 1.48
CA TRP A 148 -18.08 8.95 1.89
C TRP A 148 -19.14 8.29 2.82
N LEU A 149 -20.06 9.07 3.40
CA LEU A 149 -21.18 8.53 4.16
C LEU A 149 -22.30 7.99 3.26
N ALA A 150 -22.54 8.60 2.11
CA ALA A 150 -23.59 8.22 1.15
C ALA A 150 -23.06 7.38 -0.03
N ASP A 151 -21.83 7.62 -0.45
CA ASP A 151 -21.21 6.96 -1.60
C ASP A 151 -20.78 5.53 -1.27
N VAL A 152 -20.89 4.66 -2.27
CA VAL A 152 -20.41 3.28 -2.20
C VAL A 152 -18.95 3.28 -2.62
N GLU A 153 -18.05 3.18 -1.64
CA GLU A 153 -16.62 3.01 -1.86
C GLU A 153 -16.24 1.55 -1.66
N ASP A 154 -15.97 0.85 -2.75
CA ASP A 154 -15.57 -0.54 -2.68
C ASP A 154 -14.08 -0.71 -2.34
N SER A 155 -13.78 -1.78 -1.62
CA SER A 155 -12.42 -2.25 -1.37
C SER A 155 -12.39 -3.78 -1.48
N LEU A 156 -11.26 -4.33 -1.91
CA LEU A 156 -11.07 -5.78 -2.02
C LEU A 156 -9.97 -6.25 -1.07
N ALA A 157 -10.32 -7.13 -0.15
CA ALA A 157 -9.38 -7.79 0.74
C ALA A 157 -8.97 -9.17 0.19
N LEU A 158 -7.68 -9.46 0.17
CA LEU A 158 -7.11 -10.73 -0.28
C LEU A 158 -6.01 -11.17 0.68
N GLN A 159 -5.82 -12.46 0.82
CA GLN A 159 -4.71 -13.05 1.57
C GLN A 159 -3.98 -14.02 0.66
N LEU A 160 -2.67 -13.85 0.53
CA LEU A 160 -1.84 -14.61 -0.39
C LEU A 160 -0.71 -15.29 0.40
N ALA A 161 -0.58 -16.60 0.23
CA ALA A 161 0.53 -17.37 0.78
C ALA A 161 1.76 -17.29 -0.14
N TYR A 162 2.96 -17.38 0.44
CA TYR A 162 4.23 -17.49 -0.28
C TYR A 162 5.16 -18.51 0.41
N PRO A 163 5.93 -19.34 -0.31
CA PRO A 163 5.78 -19.60 -1.74
C PRO A 163 4.38 -20.16 -2.04
N GLY A 164 3.76 -19.68 -3.12
CA GLY A 164 2.39 -20.04 -3.46
C GLY A 164 2.05 -19.67 -4.89
N GLU A 165 1.19 -20.49 -5.50
CA GLU A 165 0.61 -20.23 -6.82
C GLU A 165 -0.44 -19.12 -6.74
N LEU A 166 -0.42 -18.24 -7.74
CA LEU A 166 -1.36 -17.13 -7.83
C LEU A 166 -2.56 -17.41 -8.72
N ALA A 167 -2.56 -18.50 -9.49
CA ALA A 167 -3.61 -18.80 -10.47
C ALA A 167 -5.01 -18.89 -9.83
N ALA A 168 -5.17 -19.70 -8.77
CA ALA A 168 -6.44 -19.84 -8.07
C ALA A 168 -6.94 -18.54 -7.42
N PRO A 169 -6.13 -17.80 -6.60
CA PRO A 169 -6.60 -16.54 -6.03
C PRO A 169 -6.89 -15.47 -7.08
N LEU A 170 -6.16 -15.44 -8.21
CA LEU A 170 -6.46 -14.54 -9.33
C LEU A 170 -7.79 -14.87 -10.02
N ALA A 171 -8.09 -16.15 -10.21
CA ALA A 171 -9.32 -16.60 -10.86
C ALA A 171 -10.57 -16.26 -10.02
N ALA A 172 -10.45 -16.27 -8.69
CA ALA A 172 -11.53 -15.95 -7.76
C ALA A 172 -11.87 -14.45 -7.70
N VAL A 173 -11.01 -13.59 -8.23
CA VAL A 173 -11.19 -12.13 -8.18
C VAL A 173 -12.13 -11.64 -9.27
N ALA A 174 -13.11 -10.82 -8.87
CA ALA A 174 -14.08 -10.21 -9.78
C ALA A 174 -13.39 -9.32 -10.83
N ALA A 175 -13.93 -9.29 -12.04
CA ALA A 175 -13.33 -8.61 -13.19
C ALA A 175 -12.90 -7.14 -12.93
N PRO A 176 -13.67 -6.30 -12.22
CA PRO A 176 -13.28 -4.90 -11.96
C PRO A 176 -11.98 -4.73 -11.17
N TRP A 177 -11.56 -5.75 -10.42
CA TRP A 177 -10.39 -5.71 -9.56
C TRP A 177 -9.14 -6.35 -10.18
N ARG A 178 -9.28 -7.08 -11.29
CA ARG A 178 -8.18 -7.87 -11.86
C ARG A 178 -7.02 -7.02 -12.36
N GLY A 179 -7.31 -5.86 -12.94
CA GLY A 179 -6.30 -4.89 -13.39
C GLY A 179 -5.44 -4.42 -12.22
N LEU A 180 -6.08 -3.78 -11.24
CA LEU A 180 -5.41 -3.29 -10.03
C LEU A 180 -4.66 -4.41 -9.28
N LEU A 181 -5.26 -5.59 -9.13
CA LEU A 181 -4.58 -6.72 -8.50
C LEU A 181 -3.32 -7.14 -9.28
N THR A 182 -3.40 -7.18 -10.61
CA THR A 182 -2.23 -7.48 -11.45
C THR A 182 -1.14 -6.44 -11.27
N ALA A 183 -1.48 -5.15 -11.28
CA ALA A 183 -0.53 -4.07 -11.05
C ALA A 183 0.11 -4.14 -9.65
N VAL A 184 -0.68 -4.40 -8.61
CA VAL A 184 -0.19 -4.58 -7.23
C VAL A 184 0.74 -5.78 -7.12
N LEU A 185 0.41 -6.93 -7.74
CA LEU A 185 1.25 -8.13 -7.71
C LEU A 185 2.56 -7.94 -8.48
N ASN A 186 2.50 -7.30 -9.65
CA ASN A 186 3.68 -6.90 -10.42
C ASN A 186 4.56 -5.95 -9.60
N GLY A 187 3.97 -4.96 -8.94
CA GLY A 187 4.65 -4.04 -8.04
C GLY A 187 5.32 -4.74 -6.87
N LEU A 188 4.59 -5.64 -6.20
CA LEU A 188 5.12 -6.43 -5.09
C LEU A 188 6.29 -7.33 -5.52
N ALA A 189 6.18 -8.00 -6.67
CA ALA A 189 7.26 -8.79 -7.24
C ALA A 189 8.49 -7.92 -7.60
N LEU A 190 8.25 -6.73 -8.16
CA LEU A 190 9.29 -5.76 -8.47
C LEU A 190 10.03 -5.28 -7.21
N MET A 191 9.31 -5.08 -6.10
CA MET A 191 9.88 -4.69 -4.80
C MET A 191 10.85 -5.71 -4.21
N THR A 192 10.83 -6.95 -4.69
CA THR A 192 11.80 -7.99 -4.29
C THR A 192 13.04 -8.06 -5.18
N GLN A 193 13.13 -7.22 -6.22
CA GLN A 193 14.30 -7.22 -7.10
C GLN A 193 15.50 -6.58 -6.42
N PRO A 194 16.70 -7.19 -6.48
CA PRO A 194 17.87 -6.73 -5.73
C PRO A 194 18.40 -5.36 -6.19
N ARG A 195 18.08 -4.96 -7.42
CA ARG A 195 18.49 -3.67 -7.99
C ARG A 195 17.45 -2.56 -7.77
N LEU A 196 16.28 -2.87 -7.22
CA LEU A 196 15.28 -1.85 -6.96
C LEU A 196 15.72 -0.98 -5.79
N LEU A 197 15.67 0.33 -5.99
CA LEU A 197 15.93 1.32 -4.96
C LEU A 197 14.62 1.94 -4.48
N LEU A 198 14.51 2.14 -3.16
CA LEU A 198 13.41 2.89 -2.56
C LEU A 198 13.92 4.29 -2.20
N VAL A 199 13.67 5.26 -3.08
CA VAL A 199 14.24 6.61 -3.00
C VAL A 199 13.26 7.58 -2.37
N ARG A 200 13.66 8.21 -1.28
CA ARG A 200 12.89 9.27 -0.60
C ARG A 200 13.25 10.63 -1.17
N GLY A 201 12.82 10.90 -2.41
CA GLY A 201 13.17 12.12 -3.13
C GLY A 201 12.81 13.42 -2.40
N TRP A 202 11.81 13.37 -1.51
CA TRP A 202 11.41 14.51 -0.67
C TRP A 202 12.46 14.88 0.38
N GLU A 203 13.31 13.96 0.85
CA GLU A 203 14.34 14.27 1.86
C GLU A 203 15.40 15.23 1.31
N GLY A 204 15.74 15.12 0.02
CA GLY A 204 16.75 15.96 -0.62
C GLY A 204 16.25 17.34 -1.05
N SER A 205 14.93 17.53 -1.16
CA SER A 205 14.32 18.81 -1.58
C SER A 205 13.64 19.57 -0.44
N ALA A 206 13.42 18.92 0.71
CA ALA A 206 12.80 19.52 1.89
C ALA A 206 13.81 20.23 2.82
N PRO A 207 13.35 21.20 3.63
CA PRO A 207 14.19 21.82 4.66
C PRO A 207 14.79 20.78 5.61
N SER A 208 16.11 20.77 5.75
CA SER A 208 16.87 19.76 6.51
C SER A 208 16.40 19.61 7.96
N ASP A 209 16.05 20.71 8.62
CA ASP A 209 15.57 20.72 10.01
C ASP A 209 14.23 20.01 10.15
N SER A 210 13.33 20.21 9.18
CA SER A 210 12.02 19.54 9.14
C SER A 210 12.18 18.04 8.88
N VAL A 211 13.11 17.66 7.99
CA VAL A 211 13.47 16.25 7.72
C VAL A 211 14.05 15.61 8.99
N ALA A 212 15.01 16.27 9.66
CA ALA A 212 15.62 15.77 10.89
C ALA A 212 14.59 15.58 12.02
N LEU A 213 13.63 16.50 12.15
CA LEU A 213 12.52 16.35 13.10
C LEU A 213 11.59 15.20 12.71
N ALA A 214 11.19 15.09 11.44
CA ALA A 214 10.32 14.02 10.94
C ALA A 214 10.92 12.63 11.11
N MET A 215 12.26 12.54 11.00
CA MET A 215 13.05 11.32 11.15
C MET A 215 13.62 11.12 12.56
N HIS A 216 13.22 11.93 13.54
CA HIS A 216 13.79 11.88 14.88
C HIS A 216 13.67 10.47 15.48
N PRO A 217 14.77 9.85 15.95
CA PRO A 217 14.81 8.42 16.27
C PRO A 217 13.89 8.05 17.45
N ALA A 218 13.91 8.84 18.53
CA ALA A 218 13.19 8.48 19.76
C ALA A 218 11.89 9.27 20.03
N CYS A 219 11.74 10.50 19.52
CA CYS A 219 10.67 11.39 19.96
C CYS A 219 9.49 11.45 18.97
N ALA A 220 8.37 10.81 19.32
CA ALA A 220 7.15 10.85 18.52
C ALA A 220 6.58 12.26 18.32
N LYS A 221 6.68 13.14 19.33
CA LYS A 221 6.24 14.54 19.24
C LYS A 221 7.07 15.34 18.23
N SER A 222 8.39 15.14 18.23
CA SER A 222 9.29 15.74 17.24
C SER A 222 8.97 15.25 15.84
N ARG A 223 8.77 13.93 15.66
CA ARG A 223 8.33 13.37 14.37
C ARG A 223 7.03 14.00 13.89
N GLN A 224 6.02 14.08 14.75
CA GLN A 224 4.75 14.71 14.39
C GLN A 224 4.91 16.18 13.99
N LYS A 225 5.74 16.94 14.71
CA LYS A 225 6.03 18.35 14.39
C LYS A 225 6.71 18.46 13.02
N GLY A 226 7.78 17.70 12.78
CA GLY A 226 8.51 17.71 11.51
C GLY A 226 7.61 17.36 10.33
N ARG A 227 6.80 16.30 10.47
CA ARG A 227 5.82 15.91 9.44
C ARG A 227 4.77 16.98 9.16
N SER A 228 4.30 17.67 10.19
CA SER A 228 3.38 18.80 10.02
C SER A 228 4.03 19.96 9.26
N GLN A 229 5.30 20.26 9.55
CA GLN A 229 6.06 21.30 8.86
C GLN A 229 6.31 20.94 7.38
N LEU A 230 6.68 19.69 7.11
CA LEU A 230 6.83 19.17 5.75
C LEU A 230 5.53 19.31 4.96
N LEU A 231 4.40 18.88 5.54
CA LEU A 231 3.09 18.96 4.90
C LEU A 231 2.67 20.41 4.62
N GLN A 232 2.89 21.32 5.57
CA GLN A 232 2.61 22.76 5.39
C GLN A 232 3.46 23.39 4.28
N ALA A 233 4.69 22.91 4.10
CA ALA A 233 5.58 23.34 3.03
C ALA A 233 5.35 22.59 1.70
N GLY A 234 4.30 21.75 1.61
CA GLY A 234 3.91 21.06 0.38
C GLY A 234 4.65 19.74 0.10
N TYR A 235 5.46 19.24 1.03
CA TYR A 235 6.17 17.98 0.88
C TYR A 235 5.29 16.80 1.30
N GLN A 236 5.36 15.72 0.52
CA GLN A 236 4.71 14.45 0.83
C GLN A 236 5.77 13.38 1.08
N GLU A 237 5.63 12.63 2.18
CA GLU A 237 6.52 11.53 2.56
C GLU A 237 6.28 10.28 1.68
N VAL A 238 6.55 10.38 0.38
CA VAL A 238 6.41 9.29 -0.60
C VAL A 238 7.79 8.74 -0.95
N SER A 239 7.93 7.42 -0.92
CA SER A 239 9.14 6.75 -1.39
C SER A 239 8.92 6.20 -2.80
N TYR A 240 9.81 6.54 -3.72
CA TYR A 240 9.73 6.13 -5.12
C TYR A 240 10.54 4.85 -5.33
N CYS A 241 9.90 3.83 -5.85
CA CYS A 241 10.55 2.62 -6.33
C CYS A 241 11.21 2.95 -7.67
N ARG A 242 12.53 2.79 -7.76
CA ARG A 242 13.34 3.09 -8.95
C ARG A 242 14.16 1.88 -9.37
N LEU A 243 14.23 1.66 -10.67
CA LEU A 243 15.13 0.69 -11.28
C LEU A 243 15.86 1.36 -12.44
N ASP A 244 17.19 1.44 -12.35
CA ASP A 244 18.00 2.07 -13.38
C ASP A 244 17.82 1.37 -14.74
N GLY A 245 17.64 2.19 -15.78
CA GLY A 245 17.48 1.72 -17.16
C GLY A 245 16.05 1.44 -17.62
N VAL A 246 15.03 1.59 -16.75
CA VAL A 246 13.62 1.39 -17.13
C VAL A 246 12.96 2.65 -17.67
N ALA A 247 13.34 3.84 -17.16
CA ALA A 247 12.75 5.12 -17.57
C ALA A 247 13.00 5.50 -19.05
N THR A 248 13.83 4.74 -19.76
CA THR A 248 14.21 4.98 -21.16
C THR A 248 13.58 4.00 -22.15
N LEU A 249 12.68 3.11 -21.70
CA LEU A 249 12.07 2.12 -22.58
C LEU A 249 10.99 2.76 -23.47
N PRO A 250 10.90 2.36 -24.75
CA PRO A 250 9.87 2.85 -25.67
C PRO A 250 8.48 2.42 -25.18
N GLY A 251 7.46 3.26 -25.46
CA GLY A 251 6.08 2.97 -25.07
C GLY A 251 5.42 1.85 -25.87
N ASP A 252 5.98 1.50 -27.03
CA ASP A 252 5.46 0.46 -27.92
C ASP A 252 6.32 -0.81 -27.80
N TYR A 253 5.89 -1.71 -26.91
CA TYR A 253 6.55 -3.00 -26.72
C TYR A 253 6.02 -4.05 -27.71
N ALA A 254 6.93 -4.68 -28.47
CA ALA A 254 6.59 -5.76 -29.39
C ALA A 254 6.26 -7.08 -28.69
N THR A 255 6.83 -7.30 -27.51
CA THR A 255 6.73 -8.53 -26.72
C THR A 255 6.45 -8.23 -25.25
N PRO A 256 5.48 -8.95 -24.63
CA PRO A 256 5.17 -8.72 -23.23
C PRO A 256 6.29 -9.22 -22.32
N GLY A 257 6.54 -8.48 -21.25
CA GLY A 257 7.43 -8.90 -20.18
C GLY A 257 6.84 -10.07 -19.39
N TYR A 258 7.68 -10.77 -18.64
CA TYR A 258 7.25 -11.87 -17.78
C TYR A 258 8.17 -12.08 -16.57
N TRP A 259 7.70 -12.87 -15.61
CA TRP A 259 8.45 -13.25 -14.42
C TRP A 259 8.97 -14.67 -14.54
N ARG A 260 10.28 -14.84 -14.40
CA ARG A 260 10.93 -16.15 -14.36
C ARG A 260 11.28 -16.53 -12.93
N ARG A 261 10.93 -17.75 -12.51
CA ARG A 261 11.44 -18.32 -11.25
C ARG A 261 12.89 -18.74 -11.44
N GLN A 262 13.76 -18.33 -10.51
CA GLN A 262 15.17 -18.71 -10.48
C GLN A 262 15.49 -19.29 -9.10
N ALA A 263 16.03 -20.50 -9.06
CA ALA A 263 16.54 -21.09 -7.82
C ALA A 263 17.65 -20.21 -7.21
N VAL A 264 17.61 -20.05 -5.90
CA VAL A 264 18.62 -19.32 -5.14
C VAL A 264 19.59 -20.33 -4.54
N ASN A 265 20.86 -20.25 -4.92
CA ASN A 265 21.91 -21.09 -4.38
C ASN A 265 22.47 -20.46 -3.08
N ASP A 266 21.64 -20.40 -2.05
CA ASP A 266 22.06 -20.03 -0.70
C ASP A 266 21.67 -21.13 0.30
N ALA A 267 22.15 -21.02 1.56
CA ALA A 267 21.92 -22.02 2.60
C ALA A 267 20.43 -22.19 2.99
N GLN A 268 19.57 -21.23 2.62
CA GLN A 268 18.15 -21.22 2.92
C GLN A 268 17.29 -21.73 1.75
N GLY A 269 17.86 -21.95 0.55
CA GLY A 269 17.22 -22.53 -0.62
C GLY A 269 16.02 -21.75 -1.19
N GLY A 270 15.26 -22.36 -2.10
CA GLY A 270 14.04 -21.75 -2.67
C GLY A 270 14.28 -20.96 -3.96
N ALA A 271 13.27 -20.18 -4.37
CA ALA A 271 13.24 -19.46 -5.65
C ALA A 271 12.91 -17.98 -5.49
N ARG A 272 13.63 -17.14 -6.25
CA ARG A 272 13.29 -15.73 -6.47
C ARG A 272 12.59 -15.55 -7.80
N LEU A 273 11.91 -14.42 -7.95
CA LEU A 273 11.44 -13.95 -9.26
C LEU A 273 12.49 -13.06 -9.90
N VAL A 274 12.73 -13.28 -11.19
CA VAL A 274 13.55 -12.41 -12.05
C VAL A 274 12.62 -11.81 -13.09
N TRP A 275 12.58 -10.48 -13.13
CA TRP A 275 11.81 -9.78 -14.15
C TRP A 275 12.54 -9.83 -15.50
N VAL A 276 11.86 -10.33 -16.52
CA VAL A 276 12.24 -10.15 -17.92
C VAL A 276 11.39 -9.02 -18.46
N MET A 277 12.02 -7.87 -18.65
CA MET A 277 11.36 -6.65 -19.12
C MET A 277 10.73 -6.86 -20.51
N PRO A 278 9.60 -6.20 -20.80
CA PRO A 278 9.05 -6.16 -22.15
C PRO A 278 10.05 -5.53 -23.13
N ARG A 279 9.97 -5.91 -24.40
CA ARG A 279 10.81 -5.40 -25.49
C ARG A 279 9.94 -5.02 -26.67
#